data_AF-R4YWF4-F1
#
_entry.id   AF-R4YWF4-F1
#
_cell.length_a   1.000
_cell.length_b   1.000
_cell.length_c   1.000
_cell.angle_alpha   90.00
_cell.angle_beta   90.00
_cell.angle_gamma   90.00
#
_symmetry.space_group_name_H-M   'P 1'
#
loop_
_entity.id
_entity.type
_entity.pdbx_description
1 polymer ?
#
loop_
_entity_poly.entity_id
_entity_poly.type
_entity_poly.pdbx_seq_one_letter_code
_entity_poly.pdbx_strand_id
1 'polypeptide(L)' 'MAFALGKRLGPAVTRNRVRRRLRHLMADAERRGTLVTKDYLIVGGPAISNLSFDELSTHLNNALTSAERSVQGTRRHSPG' A
#
# COMPACT_ATOMS: atom_id res chain seq x y z
N MET A 1 5.20 -7.48 3.87
CA MET A 1 4.49 -6.18 3.94
C MET A 1 4.51 -5.58 5.36
N ALA A 2 4.77 -4.28 5.48
CA ALA A 2 4.74 -3.52 6.73
C ALA A 2 3.83 -2.28 6.63
N PHE A 3 3.34 -1.78 7.77
CA PHE A 3 2.39 -0.66 7.83
C PHE A 3 2.84 0.42 8.82
N ALA A 4 3.08 1.63 8.32
CA ALA A 4 3.32 2.81 9.13
C ALA A 4 2.04 3.66 9.22
N LEU A 5 1.18 3.33 10.19
CA LEU A 5 -0.07 4.04 10.47
C LEU A 5 0.06 4.83 11.77
N GLY A 6 0.37 6.12 11.64
CA GLY A 6 0.65 7.02 12.76
C GLY A 6 -0.56 7.24 13.70
N LYS A 7 -0.30 7.75 14.91
CA LYS A 7 -1.36 8.03 15.91
C LYS A 7 -2.42 9.02 15.41
N ARG A 8 -2.06 9.92 14.49
CA ARG A 8 -2.97 10.89 13.85
C ARG A 8 -4.12 10.23 13.06
N LEU A 9 -3.99 8.95 12.71
CA LEU A 9 -5.05 8.18 12.07
C LEU A 9 -6.22 7.86 13.02
N GLY A 10 -6.01 8.06 14.32
CA GLY A 10 -7.03 7.86 15.35
C GLY A 10 -6.81 6.61 16.21
N PRO A 11 -7.87 6.13 16.87
CA PRO A 11 -7.80 5.03 17.84
C PRO A 11 -7.14 3.77 17.27
N ALA A 12 -6.62 2.92 18.16
CA ALA A 12 -6.02 1.65 17.77
C ALA A 12 -6.96 0.79 16.91
N VAL A 13 -8.27 0.79 17.21
CA VAL A 13 -9.29 0.07 16.45
C VAL A 13 -9.43 0.60 15.01
N THR A 14 -9.40 1.91 14.80
CA THR A 14 -9.43 2.52 13.46
C THR A 14 -8.19 2.14 12.67
N ARG A 15 -7.00 2.22 13.30
CA ARG A 15 -5.74 1.82 12.70
C ARG A 15 -5.71 0.32 12.36
N ASN A 16 -6.23 -0.53 13.23
CA ASN A 16 -6.33 -1.97 13.02
C ASN A 16 -7.30 -2.32 11.89
N ARG A 17 -8.44 -1.62 11.81
CA ARG A 17 -9.40 -1.74 10.70
C ARG A 17 -8.73 -1.41 9.36
N VAL A 18 -8.05 -0.27 9.28
CA VAL A 18 -7.30 0.13 8.07
C VAL A 18 -6.23 -0.91 7.73
N ARG A 19 -5.44 -1.36 8.71
CA ARG A 19 -4.41 -2.39 8.52
C ARG A 19 -5.01 -3.69 7.97
N ARG A 20 -6.16 -4.13 8.49
CA ARG A 20 -6.84 -5.34 8.03
C ARG A 20 -7.32 -5.20 6.59
N ARG A 21 -7.93 -4.06 6.23
CA ARG A 21 -8.38 -3.78 4.86
C ARG A 21 -7.20 -3.75 3.89
N LEU A 22 -6.12 -3.06 4.24
CA LEU A 22 -4.91 -3.01 3.42
C LEU A 22 -4.27 -4.39 3.23
N ARG A 23 -4.18 -5.20 4.30
CA ARG A 23 -3.67 -6.58 4.17
C ARG A 23 -4.50 -7.42 3.21
N HIS A 24 -5.84 -7.29 3.27
CA HIS A 24 -6.72 -8.03 2.37
C HIS A 24 -6.47 -7.66 0.92
N LEU A 25 -6.37 -6.36 0.62
CA LEU A 25 -6.10 -5.86 -0.72
C LEU A 25 -4.69 -6.26 -1.22
N MET A 26 -3.68 -6.21 -0.35
CA MET A 26 -2.32 -6.67 -0.68
C MET A 26 -2.28 -8.17 -0.98
N ALA A 27 -2.90 -9.00 -0.15
CA ALA A 27 -2.97 -10.44 -0.37
C ALA A 27 -3.73 -10.81 -1.66
N ASP A 28 -4.70 -9.98 -2.06
CA ASP A 28 -5.40 -10.10 -3.33
C ASP A 28 -4.51 -9.71 -4.53
N ALA A 29 -3.74 -8.62 -4.41
CA ALA A 29 -2.73 -8.23 -5.41
C ALA A 29 -1.60 -9.27 -5.55
N GLU A 30 -1.11 -9.83 -4.43
CA GLU A 30 -0.13 -10.92 -4.41
C GLU A 30 -0.66 -12.14 -5.17
N ARG A 31 -1.90 -12.57 -4.89
CA ARG A 31 -2.53 -13.71 -5.57
C ARG A 31 -2.70 -13.51 -7.07
N ARG A 32 -2.94 -12.27 -7.53
CA ARG A 32 -3.00 -11.93 -8.96
C ARG A 32 -1.64 -11.86 -9.64
N GLY A 33 -0.53 -11.92 -8.89
CA GLY A 33 0.82 -11.81 -9.44
C GLY A 33 1.15 -10.40 -9.96
N THR A 34 0.46 -9.36 -9.51
CA THR A 34 0.66 -7.97 -9.97
C THR A 34 1.81 -7.25 -9.28
N LEU A 35 2.43 -7.88 -8.28
CA LEU A 35 3.49 -7.29 -7.46
C LEU A 35 4.86 -7.80 -7.92
N VAL A 36 5.75 -6.91 -8.33
CA VAL A 36 7.09 -7.29 -8.83
C VAL A 36 8.09 -7.42 -7.68
N THR A 37 7.86 -6.70 -6.58
CA THR A 37 8.71 -6.73 -5.38
C THR A 37 8.04 -7.51 -4.26
N LYS A 38 8.83 -8.07 -3.33
CA LYS A 38 8.29 -8.86 -2.20
C LYS A 38 8.09 -8.03 -0.93
N ASP A 39 8.75 -6.88 -0.84
CA ASP A 39 8.76 -6.05 0.37
C ASP A 39 8.14 -4.68 0.11
N TYR A 40 6.95 -4.47 0.69
CA TYR A 40 6.24 -3.19 0.66
C TYR A 40 6.13 -2.58 2.07
N LEU A 41 6.41 -1.29 2.17
CA LEU A 41 6.05 -0.44 3.30
C LEU A 41 4.92 0.50 2.89
N ILE A 42 3.76 0.35 3.54
CA ILE A 42 2.59 1.22 3.29
C ILE A 42 2.53 2.27 4.39
N VAL A 43 2.63 3.54 3.98
CA VAL A 43 2.53 4.71 4.85
C VAL A 43 1.19 5.39 4.62
N GLY A 44 0.39 5.55 5.69
CA GLY A 44 -0.95 6.12 5.60
C GLY A 44 -1.12 7.40 6.42
N GLY A 45 -1.67 8.44 5.80
CA GLY A 45 -2.09 9.68 6.46
C GLY A 45 -3.50 9.58 7.08
N PRO A 46 -3.92 10.57 7.88
CA PRO A 46 -5.20 10.52 8.61
C PRO A 46 -6.44 10.37 7.71
N ALA A 47 -6.41 10.88 6.47
CA ALA A 47 -7.54 10.79 5.54
C ALA A 47 -7.98 9.34 5.23
N ILE A 48 -7.06 8.37 5.35
CA ILE A 48 -7.35 6.97 5.03
C ILE A 48 -8.39 6.32 5.96
N SER A 49 -8.66 6.89 7.14
CA SER A 49 -9.68 6.34 8.06
C SER A 49 -11.10 6.48 7.56
N ASN A 50 -11.34 7.49 6.71
CA ASN A 50 -12.66 7.89 6.25
C ASN A 50 -13.00 7.30 4.88
N LEU A 51 -12.01 6.69 4.22
CA LEU A 51 -12.22 6.04 2.95
C LEU A 51 -13.08 4.77 3.11
N SER A 52 -14.00 4.61 2.18
CA SER A 52 -14.64 3.34 1.88
C SER A 52 -13.61 2.29 1.46
N PHE A 53 -14.03 1.03 1.39
CA PHE A 53 -13.15 -0.04 0.95
C PHE A 53 -12.72 0.14 -0.51
N ASP A 54 -13.64 0.59 -1.37
CA ASP A 54 -13.38 0.76 -2.81
C ASP A 54 -12.47 1.95 -3.11
N GLU A 55 -12.65 3.06 -2.39
CA GLU A 55 -11.72 4.20 -2.45
C GLU A 55 -10.32 3.77 -1.98
N LEU A 56 -10.23 3.04 -0.87
CA LEU A 56 -8.97 2.53 -0.35
C LEU A 56 -8.29 1.59 -1.37
N SER A 57 -9.06 0.73 -2.03
CA SER A 57 -8.58 -0.17 -3.09
C SER A 57 -8.01 0.62 -4.27
N THR A 58 -8.76 1.61 -4.75
CA THR A 58 -8.36 2.48 -5.86
C THR A 58 -7.06 3.22 -5.54
N HIS A 59 -6.98 3.86 -4.36
CA HIS A 59 -5.77 4.56 -3.93
C HIS A 59 -4.57 3.62 -3.78
N LEU A 60 -4.77 2.41 -3.22
CA LEU A 60 -3.70 1.43 -3.08
C LEU A 60 -3.19 0.97 -4.44
N ASN A 61 -4.06 0.65 -5.39
CA ASN A 61 -3.66 0.20 -6.73
C ASN A 61 -2.88 1.28 -7.49
N ASN A 62 -3.30 2.55 -7.36
CA ASN A 62 -2.58 3.68 -7.94
C ASN A 62 -1.19 3.86 -7.32
N ALA A 63 -1.08 3.72 -5.99
CA ALA A 63 0.18 3.80 -5.27
C ALA A 63 1.12 2.64 -5.67
N LEU A 64 0.61 1.41 -5.77
CA LEU A 64 1.38 0.24 -6.20
C LEU A 64 1.90 0.42 -7.63
N THR A 65 1.04 0.83 -8.57
CA THR A 65 1.43 1.09 -9.96
C THR A 65 2.55 2.14 -10.03
N SER A 66 2.45 3.19 -9.21
CA SER A 66 3.45 4.25 -9.17
C SER A 66 4.79 3.76 -8.58
N ALA A 67 4.74 3.01 -7.47
CA ALA A 67 5.92 2.44 -6.85
C ALA A 67 6.65 1.45 -7.79
N GLU A 68 5.91 0.60 -8.50
CA GLU A 68 6.48 -0.36 -9.45
C GLU A 68 7.18 0.34 -10.62
N ARG A 69 6.59 1.42 -11.14
CA ARG A 69 7.23 2.25 -12.18
C ARG A 69 8.53 2.87 -11.66
N SER A 70 8.54 3.38 -10.44
CA SER A 70 9.76 3.94 -9.82
C SER A 70 10.86 2.89 -9.68
N VAL A 71 10.52 1.67 -9.25
CA VAL A 71 11.49 0.56 -9.15
C VAL A 71 12.05 0.17 -10.52
N GLN A 72 11.22 0.11 -11.56
CA GLN A 72 11.67 -0.16 -12.93
C GLN A 72 12.56 0.95 -13.48
N GLY A 73 12.28 2.21 -13.15
CA GLY A 73 13.12 3.36 -13.52
C GLY A 73 14.52 3.27 -12.92
N THR A 74 14.63 2.92 -11.63
CA THR A 74 15.93 2.74 -10.97
C THR A 74 16.71 1.56 -11.53
N ARG A 75 16.04 0.44 -11.90
CA ARG A 75 16.70 -0.71 -12.53
C ARG A 75 17.28 -0.42 -13.92
N ARG A 76 16.77 0.61 -14.62
CA ARG A 76 17.29 1.02 -15.93
C ARG A 76 18.58 1.85 -15.84
N HIS A 77 19.00 2.29 -14.64
CA HIS A 77 20.19 3.12 -14.43
C HIS A 77 21.31 2.38 -13.67
N SER A 78 21.68 1.19 -14.12
CA SER A 78 22.99 0.60 -13.83
C SER A 78 23.79 0.53 -15.14
N PRO A 79 24.76 1.44 -15.38
CA PRO A 79 25.89 1.12 -16.25
C PRO A 79 26.80 0.13 -15.50
N GLY A 80 27.42 -0.78 -16.26
CA GLY A 80 28.16 -1.95 -15.76
C GLY A 80 29.44 -1.66 -15.01
#